data_AF-A0A351F883-F1
#
_entry.id   AF-A0A351F883-F1
#
_cell.length_a   1.000
_cell.length_b   1.000
_cell.length_c   1.000
_cell.angle_alpha   90.00
_cell.angle_beta   90.00
_cell.angle_gamma   90.00
#
_symmetry.space_group_name_H-M   'P 1'
#
loop_
_entity.id
_entity.type
_entity.pdbx_description
1 polymer ?
#
loop_
_entity_poly.entity_id
_entity_poly.type
_entity_poly.pdbx_seq_one_letter_code
_entity_poly.pdbx_strand_id
1 'polypeptide(L)'
;ESGLVWSGDNLAMKIIAVITYVAVPVVCAAIVFTNYKRPVMGANDDLTGCFLSAAVVKFLAANDIRFENTEVVAAMVGGEEAGLRGTKAFMKAHAEEFKNEKDVETIFVAFDTIREHEFMSIYNKDMTGVVKNDDRVAQLLQNAAKNVGYDVPIKAIELGSTDAAAASQAGIPASAFTAMDPAPARYYHTRLDTEDNLDPKTLEIGLKVALETVFTFDEQGI
;
A
#
# COMPACT_ATOMS: atom_id res chain seq x y z
N GLU A 1 4.41 -34.98 -22.53
CA GLU A 1 3.88 -33.60 -22.44
C GLU A 1 3.56 -33.13 -23.86
N SER A 2 2.27 -33.02 -24.19
CA SER A 2 1.85 -32.48 -25.49
C SER A 2 1.97 -30.96 -25.43
N GLY A 3 3.08 -30.43 -25.95
CA GLY A 3 3.25 -28.99 -26.12
C GLY A 3 2.10 -28.39 -26.93
N LEU A 4 1.74 -27.14 -26.63
CA LEU A 4 0.72 -26.41 -27.36
C LEU A 4 1.13 -26.30 -28.83
N VAL A 5 0.45 -27.02 -29.72
CA VAL A 5 0.68 -26.95 -31.17
C VAL A 5 -0.18 -25.85 -31.75
N TRP A 6 0.44 -24.89 -32.46
CA TRP A 6 -0.24 -23.84 -33.20
C TRP A 6 -1.02 -24.46 -34.38
N SER A 7 -2.33 -24.66 -34.20
CA SER A 7 -3.26 -24.90 -35.29
C SER A 7 -4.05 -23.62 -35.56
N GLY A 8 -4.17 -23.23 -36.84
CA GLY A 8 -4.79 -21.98 -37.29
C GLY A 8 -6.27 -21.79 -36.91
N ASP A 9 -6.89 -22.77 -36.24
CA ASP A 9 -8.31 -22.76 -35.86
C ASP A 9 -8.55 -22.59 -34.34
N ASN A 10 -7.50 -22.52 -33.52
CA ASN A 10 -7.67 -22.32 -32.08
C ASN A 10 -8.05 -20.87 -31.75
N LEU A 11 -9.33 -20.64 -31.44
CA LEU A 11 -9.88 -19.32 -31.10
C LEU A 11 -9.16 -18.66 -29.92
N ALA A 12 -8.81 -19.42 -28.87
CA ALA A 12 -8.10 -18.87 -27.71
C ALA A 12 -6.71 -18.33 -28.11
N MET A 13 -5.99 -19.04 -28.99
CA MET A 13 -4.70 -18.58 -29.48
C MET A 13 -4.81 -17.35 -30.39
N LYS A 14 -5.88 -17.23 -31.18
CA LYS A 14 -6.16 -16.02 -31.97
C LYS A 14 -6.42 -14.82 -31.04
N ILE A 15 -7.19 -15.00 -29.98
CA ILE A 15 -7.47 -13.96 -28.98
C ILE A 15 -6.16 -13.51 -28.32
N ILE A 16 -5.34 -14.46 -27.85
CA ILE A 16 -4.02 -14.15 -27.24
C ILE A 16 -3.12 -13.40 -28.23
N ALA A 17 -3.08 -13.82 -29.50
CA ALA A 17 -2.28 -13.14 -30.53
C ALA A 17 -2.74 -11.70 -30.76
N VAL A 18 -4.05 -11.45 -30.85
CA VAL A 18 -4.60 -10.09 -31.00
C VAL A 18 -4.27 -9.23 -29.78
N ILE A 19 -4.46 -9.73 -28.56
CA ILE A 19 -4.10 -9.02 -27.33
C ILE A 19 -2.61 -8.66 -27.34
N THR A 20 -1.75 -9.61 -27.71
CA THR A 20 -0.31 -9.40 -27.77
C THR A 20 0.06 -8.32 -28.80
N TYR A 21 -0.52 -8.37 -30.00
CA TYR A 21 -0.25 -7.36 -31.03
C TYR A 21 -0.72 -5.95 -30.64
N VAL A 22 -1.79 -5.84 -29.84
CA VAL A 22 -2.26 -4.55 -29.32
C VAL A 22 -1.38 -4.08 -28.14
N ALA A 23 -0.95 -4.98 -27.28
CA ALA A 23 -0.14 -4.66 -26.10
C ALA A 23 1.30 -4.27 -26.45
N VAL A 24 1.91 -4.89 -27.47
CA VAL A 24 3.32 -4.64 -27.83
C VAL A 24 3.60 -3.16 -28.15
N PRO A 25 2.82 -2.45 -28.99
CA PRO A 25 3.00 -1.02 -29.20
C PRO A 25 2.88 -0.18 -27.91
N VAL A 26 1.97 -0.54 -27.00
CA VAL A 26 1.78 0.14 -25.71
C VAL A 26 3.00 -0.06 -24.81
N VAL A 27 3.51 -1.28 -24.71
CA VAL A 27 4.72 -1.58 -23.93
C VAL A 27 5.94 -0.88 -24.54
N CYS A 28 6.10 -0.91 -25.87
CA CYS A 28 7.17 -0.19 -26.56
C CYS A 28 7.09 1.32 -26.29
N ALA A 29 5.90 1.90 -26.37
CA ALA A 29 5.69 3.31 -26.02
C ALA A 29 6.06 3.58 -24.55
N ALA A 30 5.59 2.75 -23.61
CA ALA A 30 5.93 2.89 -22.20
C ALA A 30 7.44 2.85 -21.95
N ILE A 31 8.18 1.94 -22.60
CA ILE A 31 9.65 1.87 -22.52
C ILE A 31 10.30 3.14 -23.09
N VAL A 32 9.83 3.64 -24.24
CA VAL A 32 10.38 4.84 -24.89
C VAL A 32 10.09 6.11 -24.09
N PHE A 33 8.93 6.19 -23.44
CA PHE A 33 8.54 7.33 -22.60
C PHE A 33 9.10 7.25 -21.17
N THR A 34 9.68 6.11 -20.78
CA THR A 34 10.35 5.94 -19.48
C THR A 34 11.82 6.34 -19.56
N ASN A 35 12.25 7.24 -18.68
CA ASN A 35 13.66 7.61 -18.58
C ASN A 35 14.26 7.11 -17.25
N TYR A 36 14.88 5.93 -17.30
CA TYR A 36 15.54 5.32 -16.13
C TYR A 36 16.70 6.13 -15.55
N LYS A 37 17.20 7.15 -16.24
CA LYS A 37 18.23 8.08 -15.72
C LYS A 37 17.65 9.26 -14.95
N ARG A 38 16.32 9.39 -14.92
CA ARG A 38 15.60 10.47 -14.27
C ARG A 38 14.52 9.88 -13.36
N PRO A 39 14.91 9.32 -12.20
CA PRO A 39 13.93 8.91 -11.20
C PRO A 39 13.05 10.10 -10.81
N VAL A 40 11.77 9.83 -10.57
CA VAL A 40 10.86 10.78 -9.93
C VAL A 40 11.23 10.91 -8.46
N MET A 41 10.91 12.04 -7.83
CA MET A 41 11.23 12.23 -6.42
C MET A 41 10.36 11.35 -5.50
N GLY A 42 9.12 11.10 -5.89
CA GLY A 42 8.20 10.29 -5.08
C GLY A 42 7.79 11.01 -3.79
N ALA A 43 7.60 12.33 -3.86
CA ALA A 43 7.37 13.14 -2.67
C ALA A 43 6.05 12.78 -1.99
N ASN A 44 4.99 12.51 -2.76
CA ASN A 44 3.74 11.96 -2.24
C ASN A 44 3.78 10.44 -2.27
N ASP A 45 4.21 9.86 -3.40
CA ASP A 45 4.22 8.43 -3.70
C ASP A 45 5.69 7.89 -3.67
N ASP A 46 6.21 7.41 -2.55
CA ASP A 46 5.55 7.31 -1.23
C ASP A 46 6.42 7.83 -0.06
N LEU A 47 7.09 8.98 -0.26
CA LEU A 47 7.80 9.62 0.85
C LEU A 47 6.83 10.01 1.99
N THR A 48 5.55 10.27 1.69
CA THR A 48 4.56 10.60 2.72
C THR A 48 4.21 9.43 3.63
N GLY A 49 3.98 8.23 3.10
CA GLY A 49 3.79 7.02 3.91
C GLY A 49 5.02 6.68 4.74
N CYS A 50 6.21 6.81 4.14
CA CYS A 50 7.49 6.67 4.86
C CYS A 50 7.61 7.69 6.01
N PHE A 51 7.24 8.95 5.76
CA PHE A 51 7.29 10.03 6.75
C PHE A 51 6.34 9.77 7.91
N LEU A 52 5.08 9.38 7.65
CA LEU A 52 4.11 9.03 8.68
C LEU A 52 4.65 7.90 9.57
N SER A 53 5.14 6.82 8.96
CA SER A 53 5.69 5.65 9.67
C SER A 53 6.87 6.03 10.57
N ALA A 54 7.81 6.83 10.06
CA ALA A 54 8.93 7.36 10.84
C ALA A 54 8.46 8.27 11.99
N ALA A 55 7.46 9.11 11.72
CA ALA A 55 6.95 10.10 12.65
C ALA A 55 6.24 9.45 13.84
N VAL A 56 5.53 8.33 13.64
CA VAL A 56 4.91 7.56 14.74
C VAL A 56 5.96 7.08 15.73
N VAL A 57 6.98 6.34 15.28
CA VAL A 57 8.01 5.81 16.18
C VAL A 57 8.84 6.93 16.82
N LYS A 58 9.08 8.03 16.09
CA LYS A 58 9.72 9.22 16.64
C LYS A 58 8.88 9.89 17.72
N PHE A 59 7.56 9.98 17.53
CA PHE A 59 6.63 10.54 18.51
C PHE A 59 6.63 9.72 19.80
N LEU A 60 6.55 8.38 19.70
CA LEU A 60 6.59 7.49 20.86
C LEU A 60 7.91 7.63 21.62
N ALA A 61 9.04 7.68 20.90
CA ALA A 61 10.36 7.88 21.49
C ALA A 61 10.50 9.24 22.19
N ALA A 62 10.06 10.33 21.54
CA ALA A 62 10.19 11.69 22.06
C ALA A 62 9.32 11.98 23.29
N ASN A 63 8.24 11.23 23.47
CA ASN A 63 7.33 11.36 24.61
C ASN A 63 7.53 10.26 25.67
N ASP A 64 8.60 9.45 25.54
CA ASP A 64 8.90 8.32 26.43
C ASP A 64 7.74 7.32 26.59
N ILE A 65 7.00 7.09 25.50
CA ILE A 65 5.88 6.15 25.47
C ILE A 65 6.40 4.77 25.12
N ARG A 66 6.13 3.80 26.00
CA ARG A 66 6.39 2.39 25.79
C ARG A 66 5.10 1.64 26.06
N PHE A 67 4.61 0.97 25.03
CA PHE A 67 3.47 0.09 25.14
C PHE A 67 3.86 -1.16 25.94
N GLU A 68 2.94 -1.65 26.76
CA GLU A 68 3.18 -2.84 27.60
C GLU A 68 3.08 -4.12 26.76
N ASN A 69 2.18 -4.14 25.76
CA ASN A 69 1.81 -5.33 25.02
C ASN A 69 2.22 -5.28 23.55
N THR A 70 2.60 -4.11 23.03
CA THR A 70 2.77 -3.88 21.58
C THR A 70 4.16 -3.37 21.23
N GLU A 71 4.83 -4.07 20.30
CA GLU A 71 5.97 -3.51 19.60
C GLU A 71 5.51 -2.79 18.32
N VAL A 72 5.98 -1.55 18.12
CA VAL A 72 5.69 -0.76 16.92
C VAL A 72 6.93 -0.65 16.05
N VAL A 73 6.85 -1.19 14.84
CA VAL A 73 7.93 -1.17 13.86
C VAL A 73 7.56 -0.25 12.70
N ALA A 74 8.43 0.72 12.41
CA ALA A 74 8.36 1.49 11.17
C ALA A 74 9.14 0.75 10.07
N ALA A 75 8.44 0.30 9.03
CA ALA A 75 9.05 -0.39 7.89
C ALA A 75 8.99 0.49 6.63
N MET A 76 10.14 0.96 6.14
CA MET A 76 10.25 1.61 4.84
C MET A 76 10.88 0.64 3.85
N VAL A 77 10.03 -0.04 3.09
CA VAL A 77 10.44 -1.18 2.29
C VAL A 77 10.59 -0.78 0.83
N GLY A 78 11.78 -0.98 0.25
CA GLY A 78 12.04 -0.57 -1.13
C GLY A 78 11.41 -1.49 -2.17
N GLY A 79 10.94 -0.94 -3.28
CA GLY A 79 10.51 -1.72 -4.44
C GLY A 79 9.04 -2.13 -4.46
N GLU A 80 8.17 -1.37 -3.78
CA GLU A 80 6.72 -1.35 -3.99
C GLU A 80 6.43 -1.22 -5.50
N GLU A 81 6.97 -0.16 -6.13
CA GLU A 81 6.78 0.18 -7.54
C GLU A 81 7.29 -0.87 -8.55
N ALA A 82 8.11 -1.80 -8.07
CA ALA A 82 8.59 -2.94 -8.85
C ALA A 82 7.67 -4.18 -8.72
N GLY A 83 6.48 -4.02 -8.14
CA GLY A 83 5.50 -5.09 -7.88
C GLY A 83 5.57 -5.67 -6.47
N LEU A 84 5.64 -4.81 -5.45
CA LEU A 84 5.68 -5.13 -4.02
C LEU A 84 6.89 -5.97 -3.61
N ARG A 85 8.01 -5.86 -4.34
CA ARG A 85 9.11 -6.83 -4.26
C ARG A 85 9.80 -6.82 -2.91
N GLY A 86 9.96 -5.64 -2.31
CA GLY A 86 10.57 -5.52 -1.00
C GLY A 86 9.71 -6.14 0.09
N THR A 87 8.43 -5.80 0.16
CA THR A 87 7.54 -6.36 1.19
C THR A 87 7.35 -7.86 1.00
N LYS A 88 7.26 -8.34 -0.25
CA LYS A 88 7.29 -9.79 -0.53
C LYS A 88 8.58 -10.46 -0.03
N ALA A 89 9.73 -9.81 -0.20
CA ALA A 89 11.00 -10.34 0.29
C ALA A 89 11.07 -10.36 1.82
N PHE A 90 10.62 -9.27 2.47
CA PHE A 90 10.54 -9.17 3.93
C PHE A 90 9.59 -10.22 4.51
N MET A 91 8.38 -10.31 3.99
CA MET A 91 7.38 -11.28 4.45
C MET A 91 7.82 -12.72 4.19
N LYS A 92 8.49 -13.00 3.07
CA LYS A 92 9.08 -14.33 2.83
C LYS A 92 10.12 -14.70 3.89
N ALA A 93 10.87 -13.74 4.40
CA ALA A 93 11.90 -13.97 5.41
C ALA A 93 11.30 -14.08 6.82
N HIS A 94 10.30 -13.26 7.15
CA HIS A 94 9.89 -13.02 8.54
C HIS A 94 8.43 -13.36 8.88
N ALA A 95 7.53 -13.57 7.90
CA ALA A 95 6.11 -13.78 8.21
C ALA A 95 5.86 -15.02 9.07
N GLU A 96 6.70 -16.06 8.96
CA GLU A 96 6.63 -17.23 9.83
C GLU A 96 6.98 -16.91 11.29
N GLU A 97 7.85 -15.93 11.55
CA GLU A 97 8.15 -15.48 12.91
C GLU A 97 6.88 -14.87 13.54
N PHE A 98 6.22 -13.98 12.82
CA PHE A 98 4.97 -13.33 13.26
C PHE A 98 3.78 -14.29 13.39
N LYS A 99 3.74 -15.37 12.61
CA LYS A 99 2.64 -16.36 12.66
C LYS A 99 2.84 -17.43 13.73
N ASN A 100 4.08 -17.80 14.03
CA ASN A 100 4.38 -18.93 14.92
C ASN A 100 4.45 -18.53 16.40
N GLU A 101 4.53 -17.24 16.70
CA GLU A 101 4.34 -16.71 18.05
C GLU A 101 2.85 -16.73 18.41
N LYS A 102 2.40 -17.88 18.94
CA LYS A 102 0.98 -18.19 19.20
C LYS A 102 0.20 -17.17 20.04
N ASP A 103 0.89 -16.28 20.73
CA ASP A 103 0.30 -15.33 21.68
C ASP A 103 0.60 -13.86 21.33
N VAL A 104 1.15 -13.56 20.14
CA VAL A 104 1.46 -12.19 19.72
C VAL A 104 0.66 -11.84 18.46
N GLU A 105 -0.39 -11.06 18.64
CA GLU A 105 -1.15 -10.52 17.52
C GLU A 105 -0.30 -9.54 16.72
N THR A 106 -0.09 -9.83 15.43
CA THR A 106 0.70 -8.98 14.53
C THR A 106 -0.13 -8.55 13.34
N ILE A 107 -0.19 -7.24 13.11
CA ILE A 107 -0.88 -6.63 11.96
C ILE A 107 0.10 -5.83 11.11
N PHE A 108 -0.25 -5.60 9.85
CA PHE A 108 0.49 -4.72 8.94
C PHE A 108 -0.40 -3.60 8.41
N VAL A 109 0.01 -2.35 8.63
CA VAL A 109 -0.71 -1.16 8.13
C VAL A 109 0.18 -0.46 7.11
N ALA A 110 -0.28 -0.42 5.86
CA ALA A 110 0.36 0.38 4.82
C ALA A 110 -0.20 1.82 4.84
N PHE A 111 0.68 2.81 4.94
CA PHE A 111 0.36 4.18 4.55
C PHE A 111 0.96 4.40 3.18
N ASP A 112 0.16 4.86 2.23
CA ASP A 112 0.59 5.05 0.85
C ASP A 112 -0.08 6.29 0.26
N THR A 113 0.74 7.20 -0.25
CA THR A 113 0.33 8.43 -0.94
C THR A 113 -0.70 9.25 -0.17
N ILE A 114 -0.19 10.15 0.68
CA ILE A 114 -0.98 10.95 1.63
C ILE A 114 -1.00 12.41 1.17
N ARG A 115 -1.98 12.74 0.32
CA ARG A 115 -1.97 14.02 -0.39
C ARG A 115 -3.33 14.74 -0.45
N GLU A 116 -4.36 14.10 -0.97
CA GLU A 116 -5.69 14.69 -1.12
C GLU A 116 -6.64 14.20 -0.01
N HIS A 117 -6.84 15.03 1.02
CA HIS A 117 -7.73 14.66 2.13
C HIS A 117 -9.16 14.28 1.72
N GLU A 118 -9.68 14.79 0.60
CA GLU A 118 -11.03 14.46 0.10
C GLU A 118 -11.13 13.04 -0.49
N PHE A 119 -9.99 12.45 -0.84
CA PHE A 119 -9.90 11.09 -1.37
C PHE A 119 -9.39 10.07 -0.35
N MET A 120 -9.32 10.44 0.94
CA MET A 120 -8.97 9.51 2.01
C MET A 120 -9.78 8.22 1.90
N SER A 121 -9.09 7.09 1.86
CA SER A 121 -9.68 5.78 1.65
C SER A 121 -8.90 4.73 2.44
N ILE A 122 -9.62 3.75 2.97
CA ILE A 122 -9.05 2.55 3.59
C ILE A 122 -9.34 1.37 2.68
N TYR A 123 -8.39 0.45 2.53
CA TYR A 123 -8.53 -0.66 1.58
C TYR A 123 -8.52 -2.05 2.22
N ASN A 124 -9.59 -2.80 1.97
CA ASN A 124 -9.73 -4.20 2.40
C ASN A 124 -9.57 -5.22 1.26
N LYS A 125 -9.29 -4.78 0.03
CA LYS A 125 -8.93 -5.66 -1.08
C LYS A 125 -8.25 -4.91 -2.22
N ASP A 126 -7.52 -5.65 -3.04
CA ASP A 126 -6.90 -5.13 -4.26
C ASP A 126 -7.92 -4.87 -5.38
N MET A 127 -7.46 -4.24 -6.45
CA MET A 127 -8.26 -3.89 -7.62
C MET A 127 -8.99 -5.07 -8.26
N THR A 128 -8.39 -6.27 -8.22
CA THR A 128 -9.01 -7.47 -8.80
C THR A 128 -9.93 -8.21 -7.82
N GLY A 129 -9.90 -7.84 -6.53
CA GLY A 129 -10.56 -8.55 -5.44
C GLY A 129 -9.99 -9.95 -5.17
N VAL A 130 -8.86 -10.31 -5.81
CA VAL A 130 -8.17 -11.60 -5.65
C VAL A 130 -7.38 -11.61 -4.35
N VAL A 131 -6.74 -10.49 -4.00
CA VAL A 131 -6.05 -10.32 -2.72
C VAL A 131 -6.97 -9.56 -1.80
N LYS A 132 -7.42 -10.24 -0.74
CA LYS A 132 -8.22 -9.64 0.31
C LYS A 132 -7.30 -9.28 1.48
N ASN A 133 -7.36 -8.02 1.86
CA ASN A 133 -6.82 -7.53 3.12
C ASN A 133 -7.81 -7.88 4.25
N ASP A 134 -7.39 -7.72 5.50
CA ASP A 134 -8.19 -8.09 6.67
C ASP A 134 -9.20 -6.98 7.03
N ASP A 135 -10.49 -7.32 7.07
CA ASP A 135 -11.57 -6.38 7.40
C ASP A 135 -11.46 -5.81 8.81
N ARG A 136 -10.86 -6.53 9.76
CA ARG A 136 -10.67 -6.06 11.14
C ARG A 136 -9.60 -4.99 11.20
N VAL A 137 -8.50 -5.15 10.46
CA VAL A 137 -7.45 -4.11 10.34
C VAL A 137 -8.01 -2.88 9.62
N ALA A 138 -8.84 -3.07 8.59
CA ALA A 138 -9.53 -1.95 7.93
C ALA A 138 -10.50 -1.22 8.90
N GLN A 139 -11.21 -1.96 9.75
CA GLN A 139 -12.11 -1.38 10.76
C GLN A 139 -11.35 -0.65 11.87
N LEU A 140 -10.20 -1.18 12.31
CA LEU A 140 -9.29 -0.50 13.23
C LEU A 140 -8.88 0.88 12.67
N LEU A 141 -8.43 0.91 11.42
CA LEU A 141 -8.08 2.17 10.73
C LEU A 141 -9.28 3.12 10.60
N GLN A 142 -10.46 2.59 10.29
CA GLN A 142 -11.66 3.42 10.17
C GLN A 142 -12.08 4.00 11.51
N ASN A 143 -11.99 3.22 12.59
CA ASN A 143 -12.27 3.69 13.94
C ASN A 143 -11.25 4.75 14.37
N ALA A 144 -9.96 4.53 14.09
CA ALA A 144 -8.92 5.51 14.34
C ALA A 144 -9.18 6.82 13.58
N ALA A 145 -9.53 6.74 12.30
CA ALA A 145 -9.92 7.90 11.48
C ALA A 145 -11.12 8.65 12.08
N LYS A 146 -12.13 7.91 12.54
CA LYS A 146 -13.32 8.47 13.16
C LYS A 146 -13.01 9.18 14.48
N ASN A 147 -12.14 8.62 15.31
CA ASN A 147 -11.70 9.22 16.57
C ASN A 147 -10.95 10.54 16.35
N VAL A 148 -10.21 10.65 15.24
CA VAL A 148 -9.53 11.91 14.85
C VAL A 148 -10.43 12.86 14.04
N GLY A 149 -11.71 12.54 13.89
CA GLY A 149 -12.74 13.42 13.35
C GLY A 149 -13.05 13.26 11.86
N TYR A 150 -12.64 12.15 11.23
CA TYR A 150 -12.84 11.90 9.80
C TYR A 150 -13.61 10.61 9.55
N ASP A 151 -14.65 10.69 8.71
CA ASP A 151 -15.38 9.53 8.23
C ASP A 151 -14.71 9.00 6.94
N VAL A 152 -13.82 8.03 7.10
CA VAL A 152 -13.02 7.48 5.99
C VAL A 152 -13.64 6.16 5.52
N PRO A 153 -14.02 6.05 4.23
CA PRO A 153 -14.67 4.85 3.70
C PRO A 153 -13.67 3.70 3.51
N ILE A 154 -14.14 2.48 3.78
CA ILE A 154 -13.45 1.25 3.36
C ILE A 154 -13.89 0.92 1.93
N LYS A 155 -12.92 0.74 1.02
CA LYS A 155 -13.11 0.50 -0.41
C LYS A 155 -12.24 -0.66 -0.90
N ALA A 156 -12.46 -1.05 -2.16
CA ALA A 156 -11.45 -1.76 -2.93
C ALA A 156 -10.48 -0.75 -3.56
N ILE A 157 -9.21 -1.11 -3.71
CA ILE A 157 -8.25 -0.31 -4.49
C ILE A 157 -8.78 -0.16 -5.92
N GLU A 158 -8.84 1.05 -6.45
CA GLU A 158 -9.37 1.29 -7.79
C GLU A 158 -8.30 1.10 -8.88
N LEU A 159 -7.04 1.37 -8.55
CA LEU A 159 -5.89 1.21 -9.44
C LEU A 159 -4.66 0.84 -8.63
N GLY A 160 -3.92 -0.19 -9.06
CA GLY A 160 -2.68 -0.60 -8.42
C GLY A 160 -2.85 -1.57 -7.24
N SER A 161 -1.89 -1.54 -6.32
CA SER A 161 -1.82 -2.33 -5.10
C SER A 161 -0.99 -1.57 -4.08
N THR A 162 -0.98 -2.02 -2.83
CA THR A 162 -0.09 -1.47 -1.80
C THR A 162 0.64 -2.61 -1.10
N ASP A 163 1.64 -2.30 -0.28
CA ASP A 163 2.38 -3.29 0.50
C ASP A 163 1.50 -4.17 1.40
N ALA A 164 0.32 -3.70 1.79
CA ALA A 164 -0.66 -4.49 2.53
C ALA A 164 -1.10 -5.76 1.77
N ALA A 165 -1.13 -5.73 0.43
CA ALA A 165 -1.45 -6.90 -0.37
C ALA A 165 -0.36 -7.98 -0.26
N ALA A 166 0.92 -7.58 -0.22
CA ALA A 166 2.04 -8.51 -0.03
C ALA A 166 2.06 -9.12 1.37
N ALA A 167 1.76 -8.33 2.41
CA ALA A 167 1.57 -8.81 3.77
C ALA A 167 0.41 -9.83 3.87
N SER A 168 -0.74 -9.49 3.29
CA SER A 168 -1.91 -10.36 3.26
C SER A 168 -1.65 -11.68 2.52
N GLN A 169 -0.93 -11.64 1.40
CA GLN A 169 -0.51 -12.84 0.66
C GLN A 169 0.38 -13.77 1.50
N ALA A 170 1.14 -13.22 2.45
CA ALA A 170 1.95 -14.00 3.37
C ALA A 170 1.18 -14.52 4.60
N GLY A 171 -0.11 -14.17 4.72
CA GLY A 171 -0.98 -14.58 5.83
C GLY A 171 -0.90 -13.68 7.05
N ILE A 172 -0.36 -12.46 6.91
CA ILE A 172 -0.39 -11.44 7.98
C ILE A 172 -1.65 -10.57 7.79
N PRO A 173 -2.49 -10.40 8.82
CA PRO A 173 -3.60 -9.45 8.76
C PRO A 173 -3.10 -8.05 8.39
N ALA A 174 -3.62 -7.49 7.30
CA ALA A 174 -3.15 -6.20 6.83
C ALA A 174 -4.26 -5.34 6.24
N SER A 175 -4.06 -4.02 6.23
CA SER A 175 -4.88 -3.07 5.48
C SER A 175 -4.04 -1.84 5.10
N ALA A 176 -4.59 -0.95 4.30
CA ALA A 176 -3.92 0.24 3.81
C ALA A 176 -4.79 1.48 4.00
N PHE A 177 -4.15 2.61 4.28
CA PHE A 177 -4.73 3.94 4.31
C PHE A 177 -4.04 4.80 3.24
N THR A 178 -4.84 5.44 2.38
CA THR A 178 -4.33 6.34 1.34
C THR A 178 -5.14 7.63 1.31
N ALA A 179 -4.59 8.67 0.68
CA ALA A 179 -5.28 9.90 0.38
C ALA A 179 -4.86 10.39 -1.00
N MET A 180 -5.31 9.68 -2.04
CA MET A 180 -4.94 9.91 -3.44
C MET A 180 -6.19 9.88 -4.32
N ASP A 181 -6.28 10.81 -5.27
CA ASP A 181 -7.32 10.78 -6.31
C ASP A 181 -7.30 9.44 -7.09
N PRO A 182 -8.40 8.66 -7.08
CA PRO A 182 -8.48 7.38 -7.77
C PRO A 182 -8.47 7.50 -9.31
N ALA A 183 -8.69 8.69 -9.87
CA ALA A 183 -8.64 8.98 -11.31
C ALA A 183 -7.21 9.27 -11.84
N PRO A 184 -6.20 8.70 -11.18
CA PRO A 184 -4.87 9.25 -10.88
C PRO A 184 -4.65 10.76 -11.10
N ALA A 185 -4.19 11.43 -10.05
CA ALA A 185 -3.79 12.84 -10.14
C ALA A 185 -2.60 13.05 -11.09
N ARG A 186 -2.48 14.27 -11.65
CA ARG A 186 -1.42 14.63 -12.62
C ARG A 186 0.01 14.43 -12.10
N TYR A 187 0.23 14.44 -10.78
CA TYR A 187 1.55 14.21 -10.20
C TYR A 187 1.94 12.73 -10.14
N TYR A 188 0.96 11.84 -9.99
CA TYR A 188 1.15 10.42 -9.75
C TYR A 188 2.00 9.76 -10.85
N HIS A 189 3.06 9.06 -10.45
CA HIS A 189 4.05 8.44 -11.36
C HIS A 189 4.71 9.40 -12.36
N THR A 190 4.78 10.70 -12.02
CA THR A 190 5.40 11.72 -12.88
C THR A 190 6.45 12.56 -12.17
N ARG A 191 7.21 13.33 -12.96
CA ARG A 191 8.19 14.32 -12.47
C ARG A 191 7.57 15.50 -11.70
N LEU A 192 6.25 15.56 -11.62
CA LEU A 192 5.52 16.57 -10.85
C LEU A 192 5.26 16.13 -9.41
N ASP A 193 5.59 14.88 -9.06
CA ASP A 193 5.54 14.42 -7.69
C ASP A 193 6.78 14.90 -6.90
N THR A 194 6.72 16.15 -6.45
CA THR A 194 7.80 16.89 -5.79
C THR A 194 7.33 17.48 -4.47
N GLU A 195 8.26 17.87 -3.60
CA GLU A 195 7.99 18.44 -2.28
C GLU A 195 7.09 19.69 -2.33
N ASP A 196 7.16 20.47 -3.41
CA ASP A 196 6.39 21.70 -3.63
C ASP A 196 4.87 21.51 -3.55
N ASN A 197 4.41 20.29 -3.74
CA ASN A 197 3.00 20.00 -3.85
C ASN A 197 2.47 19.25 -2.61
N LEU A 198 3.30 18.90 -1.63
CA LEU A 198 2.85 18.28 -0.37
C LEU A 198 1.73 19.08 0.28
N ASP A 199 0.75 18.39 0.88
CA ASP A 199 -0.33 19.04 1.63
C ASP A 199 -0.15 18.81 3.14
N PRO A 200 0.33 19.83 3.90
CA PRO A 200 0.58 19.69 5.34
C PRO A 200 -0.67 19.28 6.13
N LYS A 201 -1.85 19.69 5.68
CA LYS A 201 -3.11 19.35 6.33
C LYS A 201 -3.40 17.85 6.20
N THR A 202 -3.29 17.28 5.01
CA THR A 202 -3.50 15.84 4.79
C THR A 202 -2.45 15.02 5.51
N LEU A 203 -1.19 15.48 5.56
CA LEU A 203 -0.13 14.84 6.34
C LEU A 203 -0.43 14.86 7.85
N GLU A 204 -0.91 15.98 8.38
CA GLU A 204 -1.32 16.08 9.78
C GLU A 204 -2.45 15.10 10.10
N ILE A 205 -3.46 15.00 9.22
CA ILE A 205 -4.56 14.04 9.38
C ILE A 205 -4.03 12.62 9.36
N GLY A 206 -3.26 12.25 8.34
CA GLY A 206 -2.69 10.91 8.21
C GLY A 206 -1.82 10.52 9.40
N LEU A 207 -1.00 11.43 9.92
CA LEU A 207 -0.21 11.19 11.14
C LEU A 207 -1.09 10.98 12.38
N LYS A 208 -2.17 11.75 12.54
CA LYS A 208 -3.12 11.54 13.64
C LYS A 208 -3.79 10.17 13.53
N VAL A 209 -4.22 9.77 12.33
CA VAL A 209 -4.77 8.42 12.09
C VAL A 209 -3.75 7.35 12.44
N ALA A 210 -2.49 7.50 12.00
CA ALA A 210 -1.43 6.55 12.28
C ALA A 210 -1.13 6.40 13.78
N LEU A 211 -1.05 7.51 14.50
CA LEU A 211 -0.88 7.51 15.96
C LEU A 211 -2.08 6.86 16.66
N GLU A 212 -3.29 7.30 16.34
CA GLU A 212 -4.52 6.74 16.94
C GLU A 212 -4.63 5.23 16.69
N THR A 213 -4.21 4.77 15.51
CA THR A 213 -4.18 3.34 15.16
C THR A 213 -3.28 2.54 16.09
N VAL A 214 -2.05 3.01 16.35
CA VAL A 214 -1.13 2.27 17.25
C VAL A 214 -1.58 2.28 18.70
N PHE A 215 -2.16 3.40 19.18
CA PHE A 215 -2.73 3.47 20.54
C PHE A 215 -3.96 2.57 20.69
N THR A 216 -4.85 2.57 19.70
CA THR A 216 -6.06 1.74 19.73
C THR A 216 -5.70 0.26 19.65
N PHE A 217 -4.72 -0.10 18.81
CA PHE A 217 -4.25 -1.47 18.70
C PHE A 217 -3.63 -1.98 20.01
N ASP A 218 -2.81 -1.16 20.69
CA ASP A 218 -2.23 -1.56 21.97
C ASP A 218 -3.29 -1.81 23.07
N GLU A 219 -4.37 -1.02 23.06
CA GLU A 219 -5.44 -1.19 24.03
C GLU A 219 -6.35 -2.39 23.72
N GLN A 220 -6.62 -2.67 22.43
CA GLN A 220 -7.77 -3.49 22.03
C GLN A 220 -7.43 -4.69 21.12
N GLY A 221 -6.30 -4.69 20.44
CA GLY A 221 -6.02 -5.65 19.35
C GLY A 221 -6.98 -5.47 18.16
N ILE A 222 -7.21 -6.54 17.38
CA ILE A 222 -8.19 -6.61 16.28
C ILE A 222 -9.23 -7.75 16.35
#